data_AF-A0A373J4X7-F1
#
_entry.id   AF-A0A373J4X7-F1
#
_cell.length_a   1.000
_cell.length_b   1.000
_cell.length_c   1.000
_cell.angle_alpha   90.00
_cell.angle_beta   90.00
_cell.angle_gamma   90.00
#
_symmetry.space_group_name_H-M   'P 1'
#
loop_
_entity.id
_entity.type
_entity.pdbx_description
1 polymer ?
#
loop_
_entity_poly.entity_id
_entity_poly.type
_entity_poly.pdbx_seq_one_letter_code
_entity_poly.pdbx_strand_id
1 'polypeptide(L)'
;MDFHVLTLFPDMVRQGLNTSIIGRAMKDGHITLNTVNIRDFSVNKHNRVDDYPYGGGAGMVIQAEPVYRAWESVAKNSKAIKQGKKPRCIYLTPQGKVFHQTMVEEFAQEEELIFLCGHYEGIDERVLEEVVTDYVSIGDYVLTGGELASMVMIDAISRFVPGVLNNEESAQFESMQDNLLEYPHYTRPESWHEKEAPKVLLTGDHNKIEAWRWEQSLIRTKERRPDLLEKNKSLKVAYFSPTGGTKKAAEMLATMLSQNPEYIDLTRRKFRKQKQYFGKKDLLLAAAPVYGGQLPQLKEALFTNFKGDHTPCILMSAYGNRDFDDTLAQIKDILEARGFYCIGAIAPIIPHIYSEKLGADRPNAEDEKVFRQFAVTVKQRLEDGLEESLMIPGNPKPEPKTMKPVVHYFDEIKCKGCQTCVQKCPTSAINKDTYQIKEELCVGCLRCERVCSGGARSSDYESVKKYLEDNFCHPKEVRWY
;
A
#
# COMPACT_ATOMS: atom_id res chain seq x y z
N MET A 1 -0.90 11.41 -15.48
CA MET A 1 0.56 11.43 -15.23
C MET A 1 1.26 11.92 -16.49
N ASP A 2 2.26 12.79 -16.35
CA ASP A 2 2.96 13.37 -17.51
C ASP A 2 4.34 12.76 -17.68
N PHE A 3 4.62 12.18 -18.85
CA PHE A 3 5.91 11.61 -19.18
C PHE A 3 6.66 12.52 -20.14
N HIS A 4 7.90 12.87 -19.78
CA HIS A 4 8.84 13.60 -20.62
C HIS A 4 10.01 12.72 -21.00
N VAL A 5 10.40 12.67 -22.27
CA VAL A 5 11.55 11.86 -22.71
C VAL A 5 12.54 12.74 -23.45
N LEU A 6 13.69 13.00 -22.85
CA LEU A 6 14.82 13.70 -23.45
C LEU A 6 15.65 12.69 -24.23
N THR A 7 15.69 12.80 -25.55
CA THR A 7 16.28 11.78 -26.43
C THR A 7 16.83 12.39 -27.71
N LEU A 8 17.69 11.65 -28.40
CA LEU A 8 18.11 11.94 -29.77
C LEU A 8 17.12 11.40 -30.83
N PHE A 9 16.18 10.54 -30.45
CA PHE A 9 15.27 9.85 -31.36
C PHE A 9 13.82 9.94 -30.87
N PRO A 10 13.23 11.15 -30.82
CA PRO A 10 11.87 11.37 -30.30
C PRO A 10 10.80 10.55 -31.02
N ASP A 11 10.95 10.32 -32.33
CA ASP A 11 9.99 9.55 -33.12
C ASP A 11 9.95 8.07 -32.74
N MET A 12 11.08 7.49 -32.34
CA MET A 12 11.16 6.10 -31.89
C MET A 12 10.26 5.88 -30.67
N VAL A 13 10.35 6.79 -29.69
CA VAL A 13 9.56 6.72 -28.45
C VAL A 13 8.08 7.01 -28.72
N ARG A 14 7.77 8.07 -29.48
CA ARG A 14 6.39 8.43 -29.84
C ARG A 14 5.69 7.29 -30.58
N GLN A 15 6.34 6.70 -31.57
CA GLN A 15 5.75 5.63 -32.36
C GLN A 15 5.61 4.34 -31.55
N GLY A 16 6.57 4.02 -30.69
CA GLY A 16 6.53 2.82 -29.85
C GLY A 16 5.40 2.82 -28.81
N LEU A 17 5.10 3.98 -28.22
CA LEU A 17 4.10 4.09 -27.14
C LEU A 17 2.68 4.45 -27.62
N ASN A 18 2.50 4.83 -28.88
CA ASN A 18 1.19 5.29 -29.40
C ASN A 18 0.25 4.16 -29.84
N THR A 19 0.36 2.97 -29.25
CA THR A 19 -0.47 1.81 -29.59
C THR A 19 -1.01 1.11 -28.34
N SER A 20 -1.95 0.18 -28.53
CA SER A 20 -2.51 -0.65 -27.45
C SER A 20 -3.06 0.15 -26.26
N ILE A 21 -2.83 -0.32 -25.03
CA ILE A 21 -3.30 0.29 -23.77
C ILE A 21 -2.72 1.69 -23.59
N ILE A 22 -1.42 1.88 -23.83
CA ILE A 22 -0.74 3.18 -23.65
C ILE A 22 -1.30 4.23 -24.61
N GLY A 23 -1.50 3.87 -25.89
CA GLY A 23 -2.14 4.76 -26.86
C GLY A 23 -3.58 5.14 -26.49
N ARG A 24 -4.37 4.20 -25.95
CA ARG A 24 -5.72 4.52 -25.43
C ARG A 24 -5.65 5.44 -24.22
N ALA A 25 -4.79 5.14 -23.26
CA ALA A 25 -4.60 5.96 -22.06
C ALA A 25 -4.19 7.40 -22.38
N MET A 26 -3.35 7.61 -23.41
CA MET A 26 -3.01 8.93 -23.91
C MET A 26 -4.22 9.63 -24.55
N LYS A 27 -4.98 8.91 -25.38
CA LYS A 27 -6.19 9.45 -26.04
C LYS A 27 -7.26 9.87 -25.03
N ASP A 28 -7.42 9.10 -23.96
CA ASP A 28 -8.42 9.31 -22.92
C ASP A 28 -7.93 10.31 -21.85
N GLY A 29 -6.68 10.79 -21.94
CA GLY A 29 -6.12 11.84 -21.10
C GLY A 29 -5.64 11.38 -19.72
N HIS A 30 -5.50 10.07 -19.49
CA HIS A 30 -4.97 9.53 -18.23
C HIS A 30 -3.44 9.74 -18.10
N ILE A 31 -2.74 9.68 -19.24
CA ILE A 31 -1.30 9.92 -19.34
C ILE A 31 -0.98 10.86 -20.51
N THR A 32 0.16 11.53 -20.46
CA THR A 32 0.68 12.33 -21.58
C THR A 32 2.12 11.96 -21.88
N LEU A 33 2.53 12.11 -23.15
CA LEU A 33 3.91 11.86 -23.58
C LEU A 33 4.45 13.06 -24.36
N ASN A 34 5.49 13.69 -23.84
CA ASN A 34 6.23 14.75 -24.49
C ASN A 34 7.68 14.31 -24.74
N THR A 35 8.04 14.10 -26.00
CA THR A 35 9.41 13.76 -26.40
C THR A 35 10.17 15.01 -26.84
N VAL A 36 11.30 15.26 -26.21
CA VAL A 36 12.14 16.44 -26.45
C VAL A 36 13.43 16.01 -27.12
N ASN A 37 13.71 16.56 -28.30
CA ASN A 37 14.95 16.28 -29.03
C ASN A 37 16.09 17.11 -28.45
N ILE A 38 17.12 16.46 -27.90
CA ILE A 38 18.27 17.15 -27.31
C ILE A 38 19.02 17.98 -28.37
N ARG A 39 18.96 17.58 -29.65
CA ARG A 39 19.60 18.32 -30.76
C ARG A 39 19.06 19.72 -30.96
N ASP A 40 17.81 19.99 -30.56
CA ASP A 40 17.20 21.31 -30.70
C ASP A 40 17.82 22.34 -29.74
N PHE A 41 18.60 21.87 -28.77
CA PHE A 41 19.28 22.70 -27.76
C PHE A 41 20.80 22.78 -27.97
N SER A 42 21.30 22.26 -29.09
CA SER A 42 22.70 22.41 -29.49
C SER A 42 23.08 23.89 -29.60
N VAL A 43 24.25 24.23 -29.07
CA VAL A 43 24.87 25.56 -29.26
C VAL A 43 25.63 25.68 -30.59
N ASN A 44 25.82 24.57 -31.30
CA ASN A 44 26.52 24.52 -32.58
C ASN A 44 25.52 24.62 -33.75
N LYS A 45 25.90 25.40 -34.78
CA LYS A 45 25.15 25.56 -36.05
C LYS A 45 24.85 24.26 -36.79
N HIS A 46 25.61 23.20 -36.53
CA HIS A 46 25.42 21.87 -37.12
C HIS A 46 24.53 20.93 -36.29
N ASN A 47 23.92 21.43 -35.20
CA ASN A 47 23.10 20.64 -34.27
C ASN A 47 23.81 19.40 -33.69
N ARG A 48 25.14 19.51 -33.54
CA ARG A 48 25.99 18.50 -32.93
C ARG A 48 25.88 18.58 -31.41
N VAL A 49 25.67 17.45 -30.76
CA VAL A 49 25.42 17.34 -29.32
C VAL A 49 26.44 16.49 -28.60
N ASP A 50 27.43 15.96 -29.31
CA ASP A 50 28.39 14.97 -28.84
C ASP A 50 29.82 15.39 -29.20
N ASP A 51 30.78 15.06 -28.34
CA ASP A 51 32.20 15.28 -28.59
C ASP A 51 33.09 14.16 -28.08
N TYR A 52 34.38 14.21 -28.45
CA TYR A 52 35.36 13.25 -27.96
C TYR A 52 35.51 13.35 -26.43
N PRO A 53 35.64 12.23 -25.73
CA PRO A 53 35.85 12.23 -24.28
C PRO A 53 37.20 12.85 -23.93
N TYR A 54 37.24 13.68 -22.88
CA TYR A 54 38.49 14.05 -22.24
C TYR A 54 39.16 12.79 -21.65
N GLY A 55 40.48 12.71 -21.75
CA GLY A 55 41.25 11.52 -21.35
C GLY A 55 41.50 10.49 -22.46
N GLY A 56 40.89 10.69 -23.64
CA GLY A 56 40.99 9.75 -24.76
C GLY A 56 40.04 8.55 -24.61
N GLY A 57 40.00 7.69 -25.62
CA GLY A 57 39.05 6.58 -25.71
C GLY A 57 38.36 6.53 -27.08
N ALA A 58 37.69 5.40 -27.36
CA ALA A 58 36.82 5.29 -28.52
C ALA A 58 35.42 5.84 -28.20
N GLY A 59 34.69 6.26 -29.22
CA GLY A 59 33.31 6.73 -29.07
C GLY A 59 33.18 8.24 -28.81
N MET A 60 31.95 8.65 -28.52
CA MET A 60 31.55 10.05 -28.31
C MET A 60 30.77 10.17 -27.00
N VAL A 61 30.81 11.34 -26.38
CA VAL A 61 30.04 11.65 -25.16
C VAL A 61 29.09 12.81 -25.45
N ILE A 62 27.83 12.69 -25.04
CA ILE A 62 26.86 13.77 -25.16
C ILE A 62 27.26 14.93 -24.24
N GLN A 63 27.35 16.13 -24.81
CA GLN A 63 27.76 17.35 -24.14
C GLN A 63 26.77 17.79 -23.06
N ALA A 64 27.28 18.42 -22.00
CA ALA A 64 26.49 18.84 -20.85
C ALA A 64 25.41 19.90 -21.18
N GLU A 65 25.77 20.92 -21.96
CA GLU A 65 24.92 22.09 -22.20
C GLU A 65 23.62 21.79 -22.97
N PRO A 66 23.61 21.02 -24.09
CA PRO A 66 22.37 20.67 -24.76
C PRO A 66 21.42 19.85 -23.87
N VAL A 67 21.97 18.96 -23.04
CA VAL A 67 21.19 18.15 -22.08
C VAL A 67 20.56 19.05 -21.01
N TYR A 68 21.35 19.94 -20.40
CA TYR A 68 20.86 20.85 -19.38
C TYR A 68 19.73 21.73 -19.91
N ARG A 69 19.89 22.31 -21.11
CA ARG A 69 18.85 23.13 -21.75
C ARG A 69 17.60 22.35 -22.11
N ALA A 70 17.74 21.12 -22.61
CA ALA A 70 16.61 20.25 -22.89
C ALA A 70 15.82 19.93 -21.60
N TRP A 71 16.53 19.60 -20.52
CA TRP A 71 15.94 19.39 -19.20
C TRP A 71 15.26 20.66 -18.68
N GLU A 72 15.95 21.81 -18.77
CA GLU A 72 15.44 23.11 -18.31
C GLU A 72 14.15 23.51 -19.04
N SER A 73 14.02 23.19 -20.33
CA SER A 73 12.83 23.47 -21.13
C SER A 73 11.57 22.78 -20.62
N VAL A 74 11.75 21.59 -20.03
CA VAL A 74 10.68 20.82 -19.40
C VAL A 74 10.50 21.30 -17.96
N ALA A 75 11.60 21.40 -17.21
CA ALA A 75 11.61 21.72 -15.78
C ALA A 75 10.90 23.06 -15.49
N LYS A 76 11.08 24.09 -16.33
CA LYS A 76 10.46 25.42 -16.16
C LYS A 76 8.93 25.38 -15.98
N ASN A 77 8.25 24.40 -16.57
CA ASN A 77 6.79 24.27 -16.50
C ASN A 77 6.31 23.10 -15.63
N SER A 78 7.24 22.36 -15.03
CA SER A 78 6.96 21.13 -14.28
C SER A 78 6.10 21.41 -13.05
N LYS A 79 5.24 20.46 -12.71
CA LYS A 79 4.35 20.48 -11.54
C LYS A 79 5.15 20.43 -10.24
N ALA A 80 6.23 19.64 -10.20
CA ALA A 80 7.14 19.55 -9.06
C ALA A 80 7.72 20.93 -8.70
N ILE A 81 8.22 21.69 -9.68
CA ILE A 81 8.78 23.03 -9.40
C ILE A 81 7.71 23.98 -8.85
N LYS A 82 6.47 23.93 -9.37
CA LYS A 82 5.35 24.72 -8.84
C LYS A 82 5.02 24.37 -7.38
N GLN A 83 5.37 23.17 -6.94
CA GLN A 83 5.24 22.70 -5.55
C GLN A 83 6.53 22.88 -4.73
N GLY A 84 7.55 23.57 -5.26
CA GLY A 84 8.84 23.77 -4.60
C GLY A 84 9.74 22.53 -4.52
N LYS A 85 9.51 21.53 -5.40
CA LYS A 85 10.28 20.29 -5.48
C LYS A 85 11.09 20.25 -6.78
N LYS A 86 12.19 19.49 -6.79
CA LYS A 86 12.95 19.20 -8.02
C LYS A 86 12.16 18.18 -8.87
N PRO A 87 12.02 18.37 -10.21
CA PRO A 87 11.43 17.37 -11.08
C PRO A 87 12.23 16.08 -11.02
N ARG A 88 11.55 14.94 -10.93
CA ARG A 88 12.21 13.64 -10.92
C ARG A 88 12.72 13.29 -12.31
N CYS A 89 14.04 13.19 -12.45
CA CYS A 89 14.74 12.98 -13.71
C CYS A 89 15.52 11.67 -13.64
N ILE A 90 15.05 10.67 -14.38
CA ILE A 90 15.55 9.31 -14.40
C ILE A 90 16.54 9.18 -15.56
N TYR A 91 17.82 8.96 -15.26
CA TYR A 91 18.81 8.60 -16.26
C TYR A 91 18.83 7.10 -16.48
N LEU A 92 18.70 6.71 -17.75
CA LEU A 92 18.63 5.32 -18.17
C LEU A 92 20.03 4.82 -18.49
N THR A 93 20.58 4.01 -17.59
CA THR A 93 21.98 3.57 -17.62
C THR A 93 22.14 2.17 -17.05
N PRO A 94 23.02 1.32 -17.62
CA PRO A 94 23.35 0.02 -17.02
C PRO A 94 24.03 0.13 -15.65
N GLN A 95 24.52 1.32 -15.27
CA GLN A 95 25.14 1.58 -13.96
C GLN A 95 24.11 1.81 -12.84
N GLY A 96 22.84 1.98 -13.19
CA GLY A 96 21.77 2.29 -12.26
C GLY A 96 21.27 1.11 -11.46
N LYS A 97 20.36 1.37 -10.52
CA LYS A 97 19.60 0.30 -9.84
C LYS A 97 18.75 -0.44 -10.88
N VAL A 98 18.73 -1.77 -10.81
CA VAL A 98 17.90 -2.58 -11.72
C VAL A 98 16.44 -2.32 -11.44
N PHE A 99 15.66 -2.02 -12.48
CA PHE A 99 14.24 -1.72 -12.41
C PHE A 99 13.45 -2.94 -11.92
N HIS A 100 12.62 -2.75 -10.89
CA HIS A 100 11.80 -3.79 -10.27
C HIS A 100 10.38 -3.27 -9.97
N GLN A 101 9.48 -4.20 -9.62
CA GLN A 101 8.06 -3.91 -9.48
C GLN A 101 7.75 -2.84 -8.43
N THR A 102 8.44 -2.83 -7.28
CA THR A 102 8.23 -1.79 -6.27
C THR A 102 8.66 -0.40 -6.75
N MET A 103 9.69 -0.31 -7.60
CA MET A 103 10.08 0.95 -8.25
C MET A 103 9.01 1.43 -9.26
N VAL A 104 8.32 0.51 -9.94
CA VAL A 104 7.16 0.84 -10.79
C VAL A 104 6.06 1.50 -9.96
N GLU A 105 5.71 0.89 -8.84
CA GLU A 105 4.65 1.40 -7.95
C GLU A 105 5.02 2.75 -7.31
N GLU A 106 6.31 2.96 -7.00
CA GLU A 106 6.84 4.23 -6.52
C GLU A 106 6.73 5.31 -7.59
N PHE A 107 7.27 5.07 -8.79
CA PHE A 107 7.22 6.05 -9.88
C PHE A 107 5.79 6.37 -10.32
N ALA A 108 4.86 5.42 -10.19
CA ALA A 108 3.44 5.64 -10.48
C ALA A 108 2.74 6.60 -9.50
N GLN A 109 3.39 7.00 -8.40
CA GLN A 109 2.86 8.00 -7.47
C GLN A 109 3.19 9.44 -7.88
N GLU A 110 4.14 9.63 -8.81
CA GLU A 110 4.53 10.95 -9.27
C GLU A 110 3.48 11.54 -10.22
N GLU A 111 3.31 12.86 -10.20
CA GLU A 111 2.42 13.51 -11.18
C GLU A 111 3.06 13.62 -12.57
N GLU A 112 4.40 13.61 -12.60
CA GLU A 112 5.24 13.78 -13.77
C GLU A 112 6.60 13.06 -13.61
N LEU A 113 7.16 12.57 -14.72
CA LEU A 113 8.48 11.95 -14.75
C LEU A 113 9.25 12.38 -15.99
N ILE A 114 10.54 12.66 -15.83
CA ILE A 114 11.47 12.97 -16.92
C ILE A 114 12.41 11.77 -17.11
N PHE A 115 12.49 11.25 -18.32
CA PHE A 115 13.45 10.21 -18.71
C PHE A 115 14.54 10.82 -19.57
N LEU A 116 15.80 10.65 -19.15
CA LEU A 116 16.98 11.05 -19.90
C LEU A 116 17.57 9.83 -20.60
N CYS A 117 17.47 9.80 -21.93
CA CYS A 117 18.02 8.71 -22.75
C CYS A 117 19.48 9.02 -23.10
N GLY A 118 20.41 8.21 -22.59
CA GLY A 118 21.80 8.22 -23.04
C GLY A 118 21.95 7.63 -24.45
N HIS A 119 23.05 7.99 -25.10
CA HIS A 119 23.51 7.38 -26.35
C HIS A 119 25.04 7.46 -26.41
N TYR A 120 25.66 6.80 -27.39
CA TYR A 120 27.12 6.74 -27.52
C TYR A 120 27.76 6.12 -26.26
N GLU A 121 28.86 6.66 -25.75
CA GLU A 121 29.48 6.19 -24.49
C GLU A 121 28.72 6.67 -23.24
N GLY A 122 27.83 7.66 -23.39
CA GLY A 122 27.07 8.24 -22.29
C GLY A 122 26.92 9.75 -22.40
N ILE A 123 26.63 10.36 -21.25
CA ILE A 123 26.42 11.80 -21.09
C ILE A 123 27.50 12.33 -20.14
N ASP A 124 27.94 13.57 -20.36
CA ASP A 124 28.87 14.25 -19.46
C ASP A 124 28.38 14.21 -18.00
N GLU A 125 29.21 13.68 -17.10
CA GLU A 125 28.85 13.43 -15.70
C GLU A 125 28.35 14.69 -14.98
N ARG A 126 28.88 15.87 -15.34
CA ARG A 126 28.55 17.13 -14.65
C ARG A 126 27.08 17.52 -14.79
N VAL A 127 26.48 17.26 -15.95
CA VAL A 127 25.04 17.52 -16.10
C VAL A 127 24.21 16.46 -15.38
N LEU A 128 24.71 15.22 -15.30
CA LEU A 128 24.02 14.15 -14.57
C LEU A 128 23.94 14.50 -13.08
N GLU A 129 25.05 14.91 -12.47
CA GLU A 129 25.10 15.38 -11.07
C GLU A 129 24.13 16.55 -10.80
N GLU A 130 23.93 17.43 -11.78
CA GLU A 130 23.06 18.60 -11.65
C GLU A 130 21.57 18.24 -11.77
N VAL A 131 21.18 17.44 -12.77
CA VAL A 131 19.76 17.27 -13.15
C VAL A 131 19.15 15.94 -12.74
N VAL A 132 19.93 14.86 -12.68
CA VAL A 132 19.42 13.50 -12.46
C VAL A 132 19.09 13.30 -10.98
N THR A 133 17.99 12.59 -10.72
CA THR A 133 17.57 12.16 -9.38
C THR A 133 17.75 10.66 -9.20
N ASP A 134 17.58 9.89 -10.27
CA ASP A 134 17.58 8.43 -10.22
C ASP A 134 18.38 7.87 -11.39
N TYR A 135 19.27 6.93 -11.12
CA TYR A 135 20.00 6.15 -12.12
C TYR A 135 19.36 4.77 -12.18
N VAL A 136 18.78 4.39 -13.32
CA VAL A 136 18.00 3.15 -13.45
C VAL A 136 18.46 2.32 -14.65
N SER A 137 18.68 1.04 -14.40
CA SER A 137 18.95 0.01 -15.40
C SER A 137 17.71 -0.84 -15.63
N ILE A 138 17.43 -1.29 -16.85
CA ILE A 138 16.37 -2.27 -17.12
C ILE A 138 16.87 -3.73 -17.11
N GLY A 139 18.17 -3.94 -16.84
CA GLY A 139 18.76 -5.26 -16.69
C GLY A 139 20.26 -5.29 -17.00
N ASP A 140 20.89 -6.43 -16.74
CA ASP A 140 22.35 -6.61 -16.84
C ASP A 140 22.78 -6.89 -18.29
N TYR A 141 22.58 -5.91 -19.17
CA TYR A 141 22.96 -5.94 -20.57
C TYR A 141 23.12 -4.51 -21.11
N VAL A 142 23.77 -4.37 -22.28
CA VAL A 142 24.03 -3.07 -22.90
C VAL A 142 23.12 -2.87 -24.11
N LEU A 143 22.49 -1.69 -24.18
CA LEU A 143 21.69 -1.23 -25.31
C LEU A 143 22.41 -0.10 -26.04
N THR A 144 21.96 0.23 -27.26
CA THR A 144 22.53 1.33 -28.05
C THR A 144 22.12 2.72 -27.53
N GLY A 145 21.06 2.79 -26.73
CA GLY A 145 20.55 4.02 -26.14
C GLY A 145 19.44 3.76 -25.13
N GLY A 146 19.03 4.80 -24.41
CA GLY A 146 18.01 4.74 -23.36
C GLY A 146 16.56 4.63 -23.87
N GLU A 147 16.31 4.79 -25.16
CA GLU A 147 14.94 4.91 -25.70
C GLU A 147 14.08 3.67 -25.41
N LEU A 148 14.63 2.46 -25.60
CA LEU A 148 13.93 1.21 -25.27
C LEU A 148 13.65 1.10 -23.77
N ALA A 149 14.61 1.47 -22.93
CA ALA A 149 14.46 1.46 -21.48
C ALA A 149 13.34 2.42 -21.03
N SER A 150 13.26 3.62 -21.63
CA SER A 150 12.22 4.59 -21.35
C SER A 150 10.83 4.03 -21.66
N MET A 151 10.69 3.34 -22.80
CA MET A 151 9.41 2.77 -23.22
C MET A 151 8.99 1.61 -22.31
N VAL A 152 9.94 0.74 -21.92
CA VAL A 152 9.69 -0.34 -20.96
C VAL A 152 9.20 0.21 -19.63
N MET A 153 9.87 1.23 -19.11
CA MET A 153 9.49 1.84 -17.83
C MET A 153 8.14 2.56 -17.93
N ILE A 154 7.91 3.37 -18.97
CA ILE A 154 6.64 4.07 -19.17
C ILE A 154 5.48 3.08 -19.29
N ASP A 155 5.64 1.97 -20.02
CA ASP A 155 4.61 0.94 -20.13
C ASP A 155 4.27 0.35 -18.75
N ALA A 156 5.29 -0.08 -18.00
CA ALA A 156 5.09 -0.65 -16.67
C ALA A 156 4.43 0.33 -15.69
N ILE A 157 4.92 1.58 -15.62
CA ILE A 157 4.43 2.63 -14.71
C ILE A 157 3.00 3.02 -15.07
N SER A 158 2.70 3.17 -16.37
CA SER A 158 1.37 3.60 -16.83
C SER A 158 0.26 2.66 -16.36
N ARG A 159 0.53 1.37 -16.19
CA ARG A 159 -0.44 0.37 -15.72
C ARG A 159 -0.96 0.64 -14.30
N PHE A 160 -0.18 1.36 -13.49
CA PHE A 160 -0.53 1.76 -12.13
C PHE A 160 -1.15 3.17 -12.07
N VAL A 161 -1.23 3.88 -13.20
CA VAL A 161 -1.91 5.18 -13.27
C VAL A 161 -3.42 4.96 -13.27
N PRO A 162 -4.18 5.60 -12.35
CA PRO A 162 -5.63 5.47 -12.30
C PRO A 162 -6.31 5.81 -13.63
N GLY A 163 -7.18 4.90 -14.09
CA GLY A 163 -7.91 5.03 -15.35
C GLY A 163 -7.23 4.39 -16.57
N VAL A 164 -5.96 3.95 -16.48
CA VAL A 164 -5.28 3.28 -17.61
C VAL A 164 -5.77 1.85 -17.84
N LEU A 165 -5.99 1.10 -16.76
CA LEU A 165 -6.57 -0.24 -16.81
C LEU A 165 -8.02 -0.19 -16.32
N ASN A 166 -8.94 -0.79 -17.09
CA ASN A 166 -10.38 -0.78 -16.81
C ASN A 166 -10.79 -1.64 -15.60
N ASN A 167 -9.94 -2.58 -15.20
CA ASN A 167 -10.19 -3.51 -14.10
C ASN A 167 -9.10 -3.31 -13.04
N GLU A 168 -9.44 -2.67 -11.91
CA GLU A 168 -8.52 -2.51 -10.79
C GLU A 168 -7.99 -3.85 -10.26
N GLU A 169 -8.76 -4.94 -10.42
CA GLU A 169 -8.32 -6.30 -10.09
C GLU A 169 -7.17 -6.79 -10.99
N SER A 170 -7.11 -6.37 -12.26
CA SER A 170 -6.09 -6.88 -13.19
C SER A 170 -4.68 -6.44 -12.79
N ALA A 171 -4.50 -5.22 -12.26
CA ALA A 171 -3.19 -4.76 -11.77
C ALA A 171 -2.82 -5.36 -10.39
N GLN A 172 -3.81 -5.84 -9.62
CA GLN A 172 -3.60 -6.37 -8.26
C GLN A 172 -3.15 -7.84 -8.26
N PHE A 173 -3.51 -8.61 -9.29
CA PHE A 173 -3.25 -10.06 -9.38
C PHE A 173 -2.27 -10.41 -10.51
N GLU A 174 -1.00 -9.99 -10.38
CA GLU A 174 0.03 -10.22 -11.41
C GLU A 174 1.31 -10.83 -10.83
N SER A 175 2.15 -11.33 -11.73
CA SER A 175 3.51 -11.76 -11.37
C SER A 175 4.27 -10.63 -10.67
N MET A 176 5.19 -11.00 -9.78
CA MET A 176 6.03 -10.14 -8.93
C MET A 176 5.33 -9.53 -7.71
N GLN A 177 4.00 -9.44 -7.70
CA GLN A 177 3.28 -9.16 -6.46
C GLN A 177 3.46 -10.33 -5.49
N ASP A 178 3.63 -10.04 -4.19
CA ASP A 178 4.07 -11.00 -3.17
C ASP A 178 5.43 -11.69 -3.43
N ASN A 179 6.25 -11.23 -4.39
CA ASN A 179 7.40 -12.00 -4.87
C ASN A 179 7.02 -13.40 -5.37
N LEU A 180 5.91 -13.50 -6.10
CA LEU A 180 5.47 -14.75 -6.72
C LEU A 180 5.21 -14.58 -8.21
N LEU A 181 5.45 -15.64 -8.98
CA LEU A 181 5.06 -15.74 -10.38
C LEU A 181 3.59 -16.15 -10.49
N GLU A 182 2.93 -15.66 -11.52
CA GLU A 182 1.52 -15.96 -11.75
C GLU A 182 1.28 -17.44 -12.10
N TYR A 183 0.10 -17.93 -11.72
CA TYR A 183 -0.37 -19.30 -12.00
C TYR A 183 -0.59 -19.53 -13.51
N PRO A 184 -0.69 -20.79 -13.99
CA PRO A 184 -1.00 -21.05 -15.40
C PRO A 184 -2.40 -20.58 -15.76
N HIS A 185 -2.49 -19.88 -16.88
CA HIS A 185 -3.76 -19.52 -17.50
C HIS A 185 -4.20 -20.57 -18.51
N TYR A 186 -5.51 -20.82 -18.55
CA TYR A 186 -6.17 -21.69 -19.51
C TYR A 186 -7.35 -20.93 -20.11
N THR A 187 -7.57 -21.12 -21.40
CA THR A 187 -8.75 -20.59 -22.09
C THR A 187 -9.34 -21.67 -22.99
N ARG A 188 -10.48 -21.37 -23.57
CA ARG A 188 -11.21 -22.30 -24.44
C ARG A 188 -10.34 -22.67 -25.66
N PRO A 189 -10.46 -23.91 -26.18
CA PRO A 189 -11.37 -24.99 -25.76
C PRO A 189 -10.89 -25.75 -24.49
N GLU A 190 -11.79 -26.51 -23.85
CA GLU A 190 -11.46 -27.30 -22.65
C GLU A 190 -10.39 -28.39 -22.88
N SER A 191 -10.32 -28.92 -24.11
CA SER A 191 -9.29 -29.88 -24.52
C SER A 191 -8.64 -29.43 -25.83
N TRP A 192 -7.31 -29.41 -25.84
CA TRP A 192 -6.49 -29.06 -27.01
C TRP A 192 -5.35 -30.07 -27.15
N HIS A 193 -5.32 -30.83 -28.24
CA HIS A 193 -4.38 -31.95 -28.46
C HIS A 193 -4.30 -32.91 -27.25
N GLU A 194 -5.45 -33.41 -26.79
CA GLU A 194 -5.56 -34.34 -25.65
C GLU A 194 -5.07 -33.77 -24.31
N LYS A 195 -4.77 -32.47 -24.24
CA LYS A 195 -4.46 -31.75 -23.00
C LYS A 195 -5.71 -31.07 -22.49
N GLU A 196 -6.22 -31.56 -21.37
CA GLU A 196 -7.36 -30.96 -20.68
C GLU A 196 -6.93 -29.78 -19.82
N ALA A 197 -7.79 -28.76 -19.76
CA ALA A 197 -7.71 -27.76 -18.71
C ALA A 197 -7.91 -28.41 -17.32
N PRO A 198 -7.27 -27.91 -16.25
CA PRO A 198 -7.46 -28.43 -14.90
C PRO A 198 -8.92 -28.42 -14.49
N LYS A 199 -9.45 -29.59 -14.08
CA LYS A 199 -10.88 -29.78 -13.76
C LYS A 199 -11.39 -28.79 -12.71
N VAL A 200 -10.55 -28.38 -11.75
CA VAL A 200 -10.91 -27.39 -10.73
C VAL A 200 -11.36 -26.05 -11.33
N LEU A 201 -10.74 -25.62 -12.44
CA LEU A 201 -11.07 -24.38 -13.14
C LEU A 201 -12.44 -24.43 -13.85
N LEU A 202 -12.99 -25.64 -14.04
CA LEU A 202 -14.28 -25.87 -14.69
C LEU A 202 -15.43 -26.00 -13.67
N THR A 203 -15.14 -25.99 -12.37
CA THR A 203 -16.15 -26.23 -11.31
C THR A 203 -16.99 -25.00 -10.95
N GLY A 204 -16.50 -23.79 -11.21
CA GLY A 204 -17.08 -22.54 -10.72
C GLY A 204 -16.93 -22.32 -9.20
N ASP A 205 -16.22 -23.20 -8.49
CA ASP A 205 -15.97 -23.07 -7.05
C ASP A 205 -14.82 -22.08 -6.80
N HIS A 206 -15.16 -20.80 -6.61
CA HIS A 206 -14.19 -19.72 -6.45
C HIS A 206 -13.14 -20.00 -5.36
N ASN A 207 -13.53 -20.60 -4.22
CA ASN A 207 -12.58 -20.89 -3.15
C ASN A 207 -11.54 -21.94 -3.56
N LYS A 208 -11.97 -22.99 -4.28
CA LYS A 208 -11.05 -24.02 -4.79
C LYS A 208 -10.18 -23.49 -5.91
N ILE A 209 -10.73 -22.63 -6.75
CA ILE A 209 -9.99 -21.99 -7.84
C ILE A 209 -8.89 -21.09 -7.28
N GLU A 210 -9.20 -20.23 -6.30
CA GLU A 210 -8.19 -19.38 -5.65
C GLU A 210 -7.12 -20.20 -4.92
N ALA A 211 -7.52 -21.24 -4.18
CA ALA A 211 -6.56 -22.13 -3.53
C ALA A 211 -5.62 -22.81 -4.54
N TRP A 212 -6.15 -23.27 -5.68
CA TRP A 212 -5.34 -23.87 -6.75
C TRP A 212 -4.42 -22.84 -7.42
N ARG A 213 -4.91 -21.62 -7.68
CA ARG A 213 -4.13 -20.51 -8.25
C ARG A 213 -2.92 -20.19 -7.36
N TRP A 214 -3.17 -20.05 -6.06
CA TRP A 214 -2.12 -19.85 -5.06
C TRP A 214 -1.09 -20.99 -5.06
N GLU A 215 -1.54 -22.25 -5.01
CA GLU A 215 -0.66 -23.41 -5.01
C GLU A 215 0.22 -23.46 -6.28
N GLN A 216 -0.35 -23.23 -7.46
CA GLN A 216 0.39 -23.24 -8.71
C GLN A 216 1.38 -22.07 -8.83
N SER A 217 1.02 -20.91 -8.27
CA SER A 217 1.92 -19.76 -8.19
C SER A 217 3.16 -20.09 -7.35
N LEU A 218 2.97 -20.71 -6.18
CA LEU A 218 4.08 -21.18 -5.33
C LEU A 218 4.97 -22.21 -6.03
N ILE A 219 4.36 -23.23 -6.66
CA ILE A 219 5.10 -24.28 -7.38
C ILE A 219 5.94 -23.66 -8.49
N ARG A 220 5.34 -22.83 -9.35
CA ARG A 220 6.05 -22.20 -10.48
C ARG A 220 7.16 -21.26 -10.02
N THR A 221 6.92 -20.50 -8.96
CA THR A 221 7.94 -19.60 -8.40
C THR A 221 9.11 -20.41 -7.89
N LYS A 222 8.87 -21.48 -7.12
CA LYS A 222 9.91 -22.38 -6.64
C LYS A 222 10.76 -22.98 -7.77
N GLU A 223 10.11 -23.35 -8.88
CA GLU A 223 10.79 -23.97 -10.02
C GLU A 223 11.60 -22.98 -10.86
N ARG A 224 11.09 -21.76 -11.09
CA ARG A 224 11.65 -20.82 -12.08
C ARG A 224 12.38 -19.63 -11.48
N ARG A 225 11.97 -19.18 -10.29
CA ARG A 225 12.49 -18.00 -9.58
C ARG A 225 12.53 -18.26 -8.07
N PRO A 226 13.32 -19.25 -7.61
CA PRO A 226 13.43 -19.56 -6.18
C PRO A 226 13.90 -18.35 -5.35
N ASP A 227 14.65 -17.44 -5.96
CA ASP A 227 15.08 -16.16 -5.37
C ASP A 227 13.91 -15.25 -4.96
N LEU A 228 12.80 -15.28 -5.71
CA LEU A 228 11.58 -14.55 -5.34
C LEU A 228 10.87 -15.22 -4.16
N LEU A 229 10.79 -16.55 -4.15
CA LEU A 229 10.17 -17.32 -3.05
C LEU A 229 10.93 -17.17 -1.71
N GLU A 230 12.23 -16.88 -1.77
CA GLU A 230 13.01 -16.53 -0.57
C GLU A 230 12.58 -15.19 0.02
N LYS A 231 12.25 -14.21 -0.83
CA LYS A 231 11.77 -12.88 -0.44
C LYS A 231 10.28 -12.81 -0.13
N ASN A 232 9.49 -13.79 -0.57
CA ASN A 232 8.06 -13.88 -0.27
C ASN A 232 7.80 -13.86 1.24
N LYS A 233 6.85 -13.01 1.66
CA LYS A 233 6.36 -12.92 3.03
C LYS A 233 4.88 -13.30 3.07
N SER A 234 4.47 -14.09 4.07
CA SER A 234 3.05 -14.36 4.33
C SER A 234 2.47 -13.23 5.19
N LEU A 235 1.57 -12.44 4.60
CA LEU A 235 0.90 -11.36 5.34
C LEU A 235 -0.16 -11.93 6.29
N LYS A 236 0.04 -11.73 7.59
CA LYS A 236 -0.94 -12.01 8.63
C LYS A 236 -1.57 -10.70 9.10
N VAL A 237 -2.88 -10.58 9.03
CA VAL A 237 -3.63 -9.38 9.42
C VAL A 237 -4.41 -9.65 10.70
N ALA A 238 -3.89 -9.17 11.83
CA ALA A 238 -4.56 -9.26 13.11
C ALA A 238 -5.30 -7.98 13.43
N TYR A 239 -6.63 -8.04 13.55
CA TYR A 239 -7.44 -6.87 13.85
C TYR A 239 -8.40 -7.08 15.02
N PHE A 240 -8.60 -6.04 15.82
CA PHE A 240 -9.75 -5.92 16.72
C PHE A 240 -10.73 -4.91 16.11
N SER A 241 -11.95 -5.30 15.78
CA SER A 241 -12.90 -4.42 15.09
C SER A 241 -14.34 -4.66 15.54
N PRO A 242 -14.72 -4.20 16.74
CA PRO A 242 -16.08 -4.36 17.23
C PRO A 242 -17.14 -3.80 16.30
N THR A 243 -16.87 -2.71 15.59
CA THR A 243 -17.85 -1.98 14.77
C THR A 243 -17.64 -2.15 13.27
N GLY A 244 -16.57 -2.80 12.83
CA GLY A 244 -16.26 -3.06 11.43
C GLY A 244 -15.27 -2.07 10.79
N GLY A 245 -15.17 -0.83 11.31
CA GLY A 245 -14.33 0.22 10.71
C GLY A 245 -12.84 -0.15 10.60
N THR A 246 -12.23 -0.60 11.70
CA THR A 246 -10.82 -1.04 11.71
C THR A 246 -10.58 -2.22 10.76
N LYS A 247 -11.55 -3.14 10.68
CA LYS A 247 -11.49 -4.29 9.77
C LYS A 247 -11.45 -3.81 8.31
N LYS A 248 -12.36 -2.90 7.92
CA LYS A 248 -12.41 -2.33 6.57
C LYS A 248 -11.08 -1.66 6.19
N ALA A 249 -10.51 -0.86 7.10
CA ALA A 249 -9.21 -0.23 6.88
C ALA A 249 -8.08 -1.26 6.77
N ALA A 250 -8.03 -2.25 7.67
CA ALA A 250 -7.00 -3.30 7.63
C ALA A 250 -7.07 -4.15 6.35
N GLU A 251 -8.28 -4.51 5.89
CA GLU A 251 -8.50 -5.24 4.63
C GLU A 251 -8.06 -4.41 3.42
N MET A 252 -8.39 -3.10 3.39
CA MET A 252 -7.97 -2.20 2.31
C MET A 252 -6.44 -2.07 2.21
N LEU A 253 -5.73 -1.96 3.33
CA LEU A 253 -4.27 -1.95 3.30
C LEU A 253 -3.71 -3.33 2.92
N ALA A 254 -4.33 -4.40 3.42
CA ALA A 254 -3.85 -5.75 3.17
C ALA A 254 -3.84 -6.11 1.69
N THR A 255 -4.87 -5.72 0.93
CA THR A 255 -4.93 -5.98 -0.53
C THR A 255 -3.86 -5.23 -1.33
N MET A 256 -3.32 -4.14 -0.79
CA MET A 256 -2.21 -3.39 -1.42
C MET A 256 -0.85 -4.02 -1.10
N LEU A 257 -0.75 -4.69 0.04
CA LEU A 257 0.47 -5.36 0.51
C LEU A 257 0.60 -6.79 -0.02
N SER A 258 -0.51 -7.52 -0.16
CA SER A 258 -0.52 -8.93 -0.53
C SER A 258 -1.80 -9.36 -1.22
N GLN A 259 -1.71 -10.33 -2.13
CA GLN A 259 -2.85 -10.98 -2.78
C GLN A 259 -3.53 -11.99 -1.85
N ASN A 260 -2.79 -12.58 -0.91
CA ASN A 260 -3.28 -13.68 -0.08
C ASN A 260 -3.10 -13.43 1.43
N PRO A 261 -3.70 -12.35 1.98
CA PRO A 261 -3.63 -12.07 3.41
C PRO A 261 -4.41 -13.10 4.24
N GLU A 262 -3.81 -13.53 5.36
CA GLU A 262 -4.48 -14.38 6.35
C GLU A 262 -4.99 -13.54 7.53
N TYR A 263 -6.27 -13.67 7.87
CA TYR A 263 -6.91 -12.82 8.87
C TYR A 263 -7.06 -13.47 10.24
N ILE A 264 -6.68 -12.73 11.29
CA ILE A 264 -6.85 -13.10 12.71
C ILE A 264 -7.81 -12.10 13.35
N ASP A 265 -9.10 -12.47 13.46
CA ASP A 265 -10.14 -11.62 14.06
C ASP A 265 -10.06 -11.65 15.60
N LEU A 266 -9.26 -10.75 16.17
CA LEU A 266 -9.12 -10.57 17.61
C LEU A 266 -10.38 -10.01 18.27
N THR A 267 -11.41 -9.61 17.51
CA THR A 267 -12.75 -9.30 18.09
C THR A 267 -13.34 -10.55 18.74
N ARG A 268 -13.03 -11.74 18.18
CA ARG A 268 -13.43 -13.03 18.72
C ARG A 268 -12.46 -13.46 19.81
N ARG A 269 -12.96 -13.53 21.05
CA ARG A 269 -12.19 -13.88 22.24
C ARG A 269 -11.36 -15.17 22.14
N LYS A 270 -11.81 -16.17 21.36
CA LYS A 270 -11.04 -17.42 21.15
C LYS A 270 -9.64 -17.14 20.61
N PHE A 271 -9.52 -16.20 19.66
CA PHE A 271 -8.25 -15.90 18.99
C PHE A 271 -7.31 -15.06 19.85
N ARG A 272 -7.83 -14.35 20.87
CA ARG A 272 -7.01 -13.67 21.89
C ARG A 272 -6.45 -14.62 22.95
N LYS A 273 -7.07 -15.79 23.14
CA LYS A 273 -6.58 -16.84 24.06
C LYS A 273 -5.60 -17.80 23.41
N GLN A 274 -5.73 -18.00 22.10
CA GLN A 274 -4.87 -18.88 21.34
C GLN A 274 -3.50 -18.23 21.15
N LYS A 275 -2.41 -18.90 21.53
CA LYS A 275 -1.06 -18.44 21.19
C LYS A 275 -0.86 -18.46 19.68
N GLN A 276 -0.31 -17.38 19.13
CA GLN A 276 0.02 -17.27 17.71
C GLN A 276 1.53 -17.09 17.56
N TYR A 277 2.12 -17.81 16.61
CA TYR A 277 3.55 -17.77 16.34
C TYR A 277 3.78 -17.26 14.92
N PHE A 278 4.77 -16.39 14.78
CA PHE A 278 5.12 -15.76 13.52
C PHE A 278 6.62 -15.97 13.30
N GLY A 279 6.97 -16.51 12.14
CA GLY A 279 8.34 -16.75 11.73
C GLY A 279 8.95 -15.57 10.98
N LYS A 280 10.18 -15.75 10.51
CA LYS A 280 10.92 -14.76 9.70
C LYS A 280 10.30 -14.49 8.33
N LYS A 281 9.51 -15.43 7.81
CA LYS A 281 8.78 -15.28 6.54
C LYS A 281 7.38 -14.68 6.71
N ASP A 282 6.97 -14.34 7.93
CA ASP A 282 5.70 -13.66 8.14
C ASP A 282 5.88 -12.14 8.11
N LEU A 283 4.83 -11.43 7.75
CA LEU A 283 4.65 -9.99 7.92
C LEU A 283 3.36 -9.79 8.70
N LEU A 284 3.41 -9.10 9.83
CA LEU A 284 2.22 -8.86 10.66
C LEU A 284 1.65 -7.45 10.43
N LEU A 285 0.40 -7.33 10.00
CA LEU A 285 -0.38 -6.10 10.14
C LEU A 285 -1.23 -6.18 11.42
N ALA A 286 -0.88 -5.39 12.44
CA ALA A 286 -1.57 -5.34 13.72
C ALA A 286 -2.46 -4.08 13.83
N ALA A 287 -3.77 -4.27 13.71
CA ALA A 287 -4.74 -3.19 13.63
C ALA A 287 -5.67 -3.14 14.86
N ALA A 288 -5.80 -1.96 15.46
CA ALA A 288 -6.73 -1.73 16.56
C ALA A 288 -7.40 -0.35 16.48
N PRO A 289 -8.65 -0.22 16.96
CA PRO A 289 -9.31 1.05 17.17
C PRO A 289 -8.76 1.78 18.40
N VAL A 290 -8.94 3.09 18.41
CA VAL A 290 -8.60 3.96 19.53
C VAL A 290 -9.79 4.12 20.48
N TYR A 291 -9.58 3.88 21.78
CA TYR A 291 -10.52 4.19 22.87
C TYR A 291 -9.91 5.22 23.80
N GLY A 292 -10.43 6.46 23.77
CA GLY A 292 -9.90 7.54 24.60
C GLY A 292 -8.48 8.02 24.24
N GLY A 293 -7.94 7.58 23.10
CA GLY A 293 -6.54 7.81 22.72
C GLY A 293 -5.63 6.61 22.96
N GLN A 294 -6.15 5.53 23.55
CA GLN A 294 -5.37 4.36 23.96
C GLN A 294 -5.94 3.07 23.34
N LEU A 295 -5.15 2.00 23.38
CA LEU A 295 -5.63 0.65 23.11
C LEU A 295 -6.76 0.27 24.09
N PRO A 296 -7.78 -0.47 23.63
CA PRO A 296 -8.84 -0.93 24.51
C PRO A 296 -8.29 -1.84 25.61
N GLN A 297 -8.66 -1.57 26.85
CA GLN A 297 -8.35 -2.43 27.98
C GLN A 297 -9.28 -3.65 27.95
N LEU A 298 -8.70 -4.82 27.68
CA LEU A 298 -9.41 -6.10 27.58
C LEU A 298 -8.83 -7.07 28.60
N LYS A 299 -9.67 -7.96 29.16
CA LYS A 299 -9.21 -9.05 30.04
C LYS A 299 -8.13 -9.91 29.37
N GLU A 300 -8.34 -10.26 28.11
CA GLU A 300 -7.29 -10.81 27.25
C GLU A 300 -6.78 -9.67 26.35
N ALA A 301 -5.70 -9.03 26.78
CA ALA A 301 -5.12 -7.86 26.12
C ALA A 301 -4.68 -8.18 24.67
N LEU A 302 -4.89 -7.21 23.77
CA LEU A 302 -4.58 -7.37 22.35
C LEU A 302 -3.09 -7.64 22.13
N PHE A 303 -2.79 -8.49 21.14
CA PHE A 303 -1.45 -8.85 20.69
C PHE A 303 -0.54 -9.54 21.72
N THR A 304 -0.96 -9.61 23.00
CA THR A 304 -0.14 -10.18 24.07
C THR A 304 0.10 -11.69 23.93
N ASN A 305 -0.76 -12.37 23.17
CA ASN A 305 -0.70 -13.79 22.84
C ASN A 305 0.16 -14.11 21.61
N PHE A 306 0.81 -13.12 21.01
CA PHE A 306 1.66 -13.29 19.83
C PHE A 306 3.12 -13.53 20.23
N LYS A 307 3.86 -14.23 19.38
CA LYS A 307 5.31 -14.41 19.49
C LYS A 307 5.92 -14.37 18.09
N GLY A 308 6.78 -13.39 17.84
CA GLY A 308 7.57 -13.26 16.63
C GLY A 308 8.96 -13.90 16.79
N ASP A 309 9.57 -14.23 15.67
CA ASP A 309 10.96 -14.70 15.56
C ASP A 309 11.72 -13.69 14.69
N HIS A 310 11.95 -12.50 15.25
CA HIS A 310 12.46 -11.35 14.50
C HIS A 310 11.58 -11.08 13.27
N THR A 311 10.29 -10.87 13.53
CA THR A 311 9.25 -10.75 12.50
C THR A 311 8.92 -9.28 12.22
N PRO A 312 8.94 -8.82 10.96
CA PRO A 312 8.52 -7.46 10.64
C PRO A 312 7.03 -7.25 10.94
N CYS A 313 6.67 -6.07 11.45
CA CYS A 313 5.29 -5.70 11.68
C CYS A 313 4.94 -4.28 11.21
N ILE A 314 3.67 -4.12 10.86
CA ILE A 314 3.01 -2.88 10.49
C ILE A 314 1.95 -2.60 11.54
N LEU A 315 1.93 -1.37 12.07
CA LEU A 315 1.00 -0.96 13.10
C LEU A 315 -0.12 -0.14 12.50
N MET A 316 -1.37 -0.42 12.88
CA MET A 316 -2.52 0.37 12.45
C MET A 316 -3.37 0.81 13.64
N SER A 317 -3.53 2.12 13.79
CA SER A 317 -4.38 2.72 14.81
C SER A 317 -5.55 3.45 14.17
N ALA A 318 -6.72 2.80 14.10
CA ALA A 318 -7.90 3.35 13.46
C ALA A 318 -8.71 4.22 14.43
N TYR A 319 -9.03 5.45 14.04
CA TYR A 319 -9.67 6.41 14.93
C TYR A 319 -10.75 7.25 14.22
N GLY A 320 -11.68 7.82 14.98
CA GLY A 320 -12.72 8.71 14.44
C GLY A 320 -12.38 10.19 14.63
N ASN A 321 -11.33 10.69 13.99
CA ASN A 321 -10.82 12.08 14.06
C ASN A 321 -10.23 12.60 15.39
N ARG A 322 -10.18 11.76 16.44
CA ARG A 322 -9.48 12.05 17.71
C ARG A 322 -7.96 11.86 17.63
N ASP A 323 -7.25 12.02 18.74
CA ASP A 323 -5.82 11.70 18.85
C ASP A 323 -5.61 10.19 19.02
N PHE A 324 -4.51 9.68 18.45
CA PHE A 324 -4.21 8.25 18.36
C PHE A 324 -2.79 7.88 18.83
N ASP A 325 -1.92 8.86 19.09
CA ASP A 325 -0.47 8.67 19.19
C ASP A 325 -0.08 7.58 20.21
N ASP A 326 -0.67 7.57 21.41
CA ASP A 326 -0.38 6.56 22.43
C ASP A 326 -0.73 5.13 21.97
N THR A 327 -1.75 4.96 21.13
CA THR A 327 -2.19 3.63 20.67
C THR A 327 -1.12 2.98 19.80
N LEU A 328 -0.47 3.70 18.89
CA LEU A 328 0.61 3.15 18.08
C LEU A 328 1.82 2.77 18.95
N ALA A 329 2.21 3.66 19.87
CA ALA A 329 3.31 3.40 20.80
C ALA A 329 3.02 2.17 21.70
N GLN A 330 1.79 2.01 22.18
CA GLN A 330 1.37 0.84 22.95
C GLN A 330 1.42 -0.46 22.14
N ILE A 331 0.94 -0.46 20.89
CA ILE A 331 1.02 -1.65 20.01
C ILE A 331 2.50 -2.02 19.79
N LYS A 332 3.34 -1.02 19.52
CA LYS A 332 4.79 -1.20 19.30
C LYS A 332 5.45 -1.87 20.51
N ASP A 333 5.30 -1.30 21.71
CA ASP A 333 5.89 -1.83 22.96
C ASP A 333 5.48 -3.29 23.22
N ILE A 334 4.19 -3.60 22.99
CA ILE A 334 3.67 -4.97 23.14
C ILE A 334 4.34 -5.93 22.15
N LEU A 335 4.43 -5.55 20.87
CA LEU A 335 4.96 -6.41 19.82
C LEU A 335 6.48 -6.55 19.89
N GLU A 336 7.24 -5.48 20.13
CA GLU A 336 8.70 -5.56 20.23
C GLU A 336 9.16 -6.45 21.39
N ALA A 337 8.49 -6.36 22.54
CA ALA A 337 8.72 -7.26 23.67
C ALA A 337 8.45 -8.74 23.34
N ARG A 338 7.88 -9.04 22.17
CA ARG A 338 7.50 -10.37 21.68
C ARG A 338 8.27 -10.80 20.44
N GLY A 339 9.34 -10.10 20.06
CA GLY A 339 10.22 -10.49 18.95
C GLY A 339 9.76 -9.99 17.58
N PHE A 340 9.06 -8.86 17.55
CA PHE A 340 8.73 -8.14 16.30
C PHE A 340 9.56 -6.86 16.20
N TYR A 341 9.68 -6.30 14.99
CA TYR A 341 10.24 -4.97 14.76
C TYR A 341 9.32 -4.18 13.81
N CYS A 342 9.07 -2.91 14.12
CA CYS A 342 8.08 -2.10 13.40
C CYS A 342 8.71 -1.47 12.16
N ILE A 343 8.20 -1.84 10.97
CA ILE A 343 8.65 -1.31 9.67
C ILE A 343 7.69 -0.31 9.04
N GLY A 344 6.54 -0.07 9.66
CA GLY A 344 5.60 0.94 9.24
C GLY A 344 4.49 1.14 10.26
N ALA A 345 3.99 2.37 10.38
CA ALA A 345 2.80 2.64 11.17
C ALA A 345 1.85 3.58 10.44
N ILE A 346 0.54 3.32 10.49
CA ILE A 346 -0.50 4.14 9.85
C ILE A 346 -1.66 4.38 10.81
N ALA A 347 -2.24 5.56 10.74
CA ALA A 347 -3.38 5.97 11.53
C ALA A 347 -4.53 6.39 10.62
N PRO A 348 -5.37 5.43 10.18
CA PRO A 348 -6.48 5.72 9.30
C PRO A 348 -7.71 6.25 10.06
N ILE A 349 -8.52 7.03 9.35
CA ILE A 349 -9.77 7.56 9.88
C ILE A 349 -10.91 6.59 9.52
N ILE A 350 -11.73 6.28 10.51
CA ILE A 350 -12.91 5.41 10.38
C ILE A 350 -14.13 6.08 11.01
N PRO A 351 -15.37 5.65 10.68
CA PRO A 351 -16.57 6.26 11.22
C PRO A 351 -16.62 6.06 12.74
N HIS A 352 -16.85 7.15 13.46
CA HIS A 352 -16.93 7.12 14.91
C HIS A 352 -18.23 6.45 15.37
N ILE A 353 -18.17 5.67 16.46
CA ILE A 353 -19.33 4.90 16.92
C ILE A 353 -20.45 5.76 17.52
N TYR A 354 -20.09 6.87 18.17
CA TYR A 354 -21.03 7.80 18.82
C TYR A 354 -21.45 9.01 17.97
N SER A 355 -20.89 9.19 16.76
CA SER A 355 -21.26 10.32 15.90
C SER A 355 -21.25 9.89 14.44
N GLU A 356 -22.35 10.19 13.75
CA GLU A 356 -22.51 9.93 12.32
C GLU A 356 -21.70 10.90 11.46
N LYS A 357 -21.22 12.02 12.02
CA LYS A 357 -20.43 13.02 11.31
C LYS A 357 -18.93 12.72 11.32
N LEU A 358 -18.41 12.23 12.45
CA LEU A 358 -16.97 12.03 12.63
C LEU A 358 -16.48 10.82 11.82
N GLY A 359 -15.56 11.07 10.88
CA GLY A 359 -15.04 10.03 10.00
C GLY A 359 -16.09 9.45 9.06
N ALA A 360 -17.19 10.17 8.80
CA ALA A 360 -18.21 9.77 7.84
C ALA A 360 -17.57 9.51 6.47
N ASP A 361 -18.00 8.44 5.81
CA ASP A 361 -17.52 7.99 4.49
C ASP A 361 -16.02 7.63 4.41
N ARG A 362 -15.30 7.56 5.53
CA ARG A 362 -13.88 7.16 5.59
C ARG A 362 -13.71 5.67 5.94
N PRO A 363 -12.71 4.95 5.40
CA PRO A 363 -11.77 5.41 4.40
C PRO A 363 -12.43 5.65 3.02
N ASN A 364 -12.03 6.73 2.34
CA ASN A 364 -12.47 7.18 1.02
C ASN A 364 -11.31 7.12 -0.01
N ALA A 365 -11.53 7.62 -1.23
CA ALA A 365 -10.53 7.59 -2.31
C ALA A 365 -9.23 8.36 -1.99
N GLU A 366 -9.28 9.43 -1.19
CA GLU A 366 -8.06 10.13 -0.77
C GLU A 366 -7.28 9.32 0.26
N ASP A 367 -7.96 8.62 1.17
CA ASP A 367 -7.28 7.68 2.07
C ASP A 367 -6.62 6.55 1.31
N GLU A 368 -7.30 6.04 0.28
CA GLU A 368 -6.79 4.97 -0.54
C GLU A 368 -5.45 5.34 -1.20
N LYS A 369 -5.30 6.59 -1.67
CA LYS A 369 -4.02 7.10 -2.19
C LYS A 369 -2.94 7.06 -1.11
N VAL A 370 -3.24 7.51 0.11
CA VAL A 370 -2.29 7.47 1.23
C VAL A 370 -1.92 6.03 1.60
N PHE A 371 -2.87 5.11 1.57
CA PHE A 371 -2.63 3.70 1.84
C PHE A 371 -1.72 3.07 0.77
N ARG A 372 -1.93 3.42 -0.50
CA ARG A 372 -1.06 2.97 -1.61
C ARG A 372 0.36 3.47 -1.44
N GLN A 373 0.52 4.76 -1.14
CA GLN A 373 1.84 5.36 -0.83
C GLN A 373 2.52 4.61 0.32
N PHE A 374 1.81 4.43 1.43
CA PHE A 374 2.32 3.71 2.59
C PHE A 374 2.69 2.26 2.28
N ALA A 375 1.87 1.54 1.50
CA ALA A 375 2.15 0.16 1.11
C ALA A 375 3.44 0.04 0.28
N VAL A 376 3.69 0.97 -0.64
CA VAL A 376 4.94 1.02 -1.41
C VAL A 376 6.13 1.26 -0.51
N THR A 377 6.04 2.22 0.42
CA THR A 377 7.13 2.47 1.38
C THR A 377 7.45 1.24 2.24
N VAL A 378 6.42 0.50 2.68
CA VAL A 378 6.61 -0.75 3.42
C VAL A 378 7.30 -1.81 2.55
N LYS A 379 6.90 -1.96 1.28
CA LYS A 379 7.55 -2.89 0.34
C LYS A 379 9.03 -2.53 0.13
N GLN A 380 9.35 -1.26 -0.07
CA GLN A 380 10.73 -0.77 -0.21
C GLN A 380 11.57 -1.13 1.03
N ARG A 381 11.07 -0.85 2.25
CA ARG A 381 11.79 -1.19 3.49
C ARG A 381 12.05 -2.69 3.63
N LEU A 382 11.13 -3.54 3.18
CA LEU A 382 11.31 -4.98 3.15
C LEU A 382 12.37 -5.41 2.13
N GLU A 383 12.37 -4.81 0.94
CA GLU A 383 13.35 -5.08 -0.12
C GLU A 383 14.77 -4.62 0.26
N ASP A 384 14.89 -3.45 0.90
CA ASP A 384 16.14 -2.89 1.41
C ASP A 384 16.68 -3.64 2.63
N GLY A 385 15.92 -4.59 3.19
CA GLY A 385 16.31 -5.38 4.35
C GLY A 385 16.46 -4.54 5.62
N LEU A 386 15.67 -3.48 5.77
CA LEU A 386 15.71 -2.61 6.94
C LEU A 386 15.05 -3.30 8.14
N GLU A 387 15.88 -3.67 9.11
CA GLU A 387 15.46 -4.35 10.34
C GLU A 387 15.40 -3.44 11.57
N GLU A 388 15.83 -2.18 11.44
CA GLU A 388 15.72 -1.20 12.51
C GLU A 388 14.25 -0.79 12.69
N SER A 389 13.76 -0.89 13.92
CA SER A 389 12.39 -0.48 14.21
C SER A 389 12.25 1.03 14.15
N LEU A 390 11.17 1.49 13.54
CA LEU A 390 10.85 2.92 13.45
C LEU A 390 10.60 3.55 14.81
N MET A 391 10.97 4.82 14.91
CA MET A 391 10.53 5.69 15.99
C MET A 391 9.08 6.12 15.74
N ILE A 392 8.21 5.83 16.71
CA ILE A 392 6.77 6.12 16.64
C ILE A 392 6.43 7.10 17.77
N PRO A 393 5.65 8.17 17.50
CA PRO A 393 5.24 9.13 18.53
C PRO A 393 4.25 8.52 19.54
N GLY A 394 4.11 9.17 20.69
CA GLY A 394 3.17 8.77 21.74
C GLY A 394 3.86 8.12 22.95
N ASN A 395 3.11 7.96 24.04
CA ASN A 395 3.59 7.28 25.23
C ASN A 395 3.16 5.81 25.21
N PRO A 396 4.09 4.83 25.26
CA PRO A 396 3.73 3.40 25.31
C PRO A 396 3.06 2.98 26.63
N LYS A 397 3.20 3.79 27.69
CA LYS A 397 2.63 3.55 29.03
C LYS A 397 1.90 4.81 29.52
N PRO A 398 0.80 5.21 28.84
CA PRO A 398 0.04 6.38 29.24
C PRO A 398 -0.78 6.06 30.51
N GLU A 399 -1.06 7.08 31.32
CA GLU A 399 -1.98 6.95 32.44
C GLU A 399 -3.37 6.50 31.94
N PRO A 400 -4.02 5.52 32.59
CA PRO A 400 -5.34 5.05 32.18
C PRO A 400 -6.37 6.19 32.09
N LYS A 401 -7.00 6.35 30.94
CA LYS A 401 -8.06 7.34 30.77
C LYS A 401 -9.41 6.78 31.20
N THR A 402 -10.09 7.49 32.10
CA THR A 402 -11.47 7.19 32.46
C THR A 402 -12.40 7.63 31.33
N MET A 403 -13.08 6.67 30.70
CA MET A 403 -14.07 6.97 29.66
C MET A 403 -15.33 7.57 30.30
N LYS A 404 -15.95 8.54 29.61
CA LYS A 404 -17.28 9.03 30.02
C LYS A 404 -18.26 7.85 29.98
N PRO A 405 -19.02 7.61 31.07
CA PRO A 405 -19.96 6.50 31.11
C PRO A 405 -21.05 6.71 30.06
N VAL A 406 -21.38 5.63 29.36
CA VAL A 406 -22.50 5.56 28.42
C VAL A 406 -23.56 4.69 29.08
N VAL A 407 -24.76 5.23 29.27
CA VAL A 407 -25.83 4.49 29.94
C VAL A 407 -26.42 3.52 28.93
N HIS A 408 -26.52 2.24 29.29
CA HIS A 408 -27.07 1.20 28.43
C HIS A 408 -28.46 0.78 28.89
N TYR A 409 -29.39 0.64 27.95
CA TYR A 409 -30.76 0.20 28.19
C TYR A 409 -31.02 -1.17 27.56
N PHE A 410 -31.93 -1.92 28.19
CA PHE A 410 -32.41 -3.19 27.69
C PHE A 410 -33.94 -3.24 27.77
N ASP A 411 -34.57 -3.48 26.63
CA ASP A 411 -36.02 -3.60 26.50
C ASP A 411 -36.39 -5.08 26.34
N GLU A 412 -36.95 -5.65 27.42
CA GLU A 412 -37.35 -7.06 27.48
C GLU A 412 -38.46 -7.39 26.48
N ILE A 413 -39.36 -6.45 26.19
CA ILE A 413 -40.50 -6.64 25.28
C ILE A 413 -40.01 -6.76 23.83
N LYS A 414 -39.01 -5.97 23.46
CA LYS A 414 -38.38 -6.03 22.13
C LYS A 414 -37.39 -7.19 21.97
N CYS A 415 -36.99 -7.82 23.07
CA CYS A 415 -35.97 -8.87 23.03
C CYS A 415 -36.50 -10.16 22.38
N LYS A 416 -35.82 -10.62 21.33
CA LYS A 416 -36.16 -11.87 20.63
C LYS A 416 -35.53 -13.12 21.27
N GLY A 417 -34.82 -13.00 22.40
CA GLY A 417 -34.14 -14.12 23.06
C GLY A 417 -33.00 -14.79 22.27
N CYS A 418 -32.56 -14.21 21.15
CA CYS A 418 -31.58 -14.83 20.24
C CYS A 418 -30.14 -14.87 20.77
N GLN A 419 -29.85 -14.20 21.88
CA GLN A 419 -28.52 -14.09 22.51
C GLN A 419 -27.39 -13.53 21.63
N THR A 420 -27.67 -13.00 20.43
CA THR A 420 -26.64 -12.46 19.52
C THR A 420 -25.79 -11.38 20.18
N CYS A 421 -26.38 -10.47 20.96
CA CYS A 421 -25.64 -9.42 21.67
C CYS A 421 -24.67 -9.99 22.72
N VAL A 422 -25.05 -11.09 23.39
CA VAL A 422 -24.21 -11.81 24.37
C VAL A 422 -23.06 -12.51 23.65
N GLN A 423 -23.38 -13.30 22.62
CA GLN A 423 -22.42 -14.11 21.89
C GLN A 423 -21.40 -13.27 21.10
N LYS A 424 -21.83 -12.13 20.55
CA LYS A 424 -20.98 -11.22 19.77
C LYS A 424 -20.36 -10.10 20.60
N CYS A 425 -20.55 -10.08 21.92
CA CYS A 425 -19.90 -9.11 22.80
C CYS A 425 -18.38 -9.38 22.84
N PRO A 426 -17.53 -8.45 22.36
CA PRO A 426 -16.10 -8.69 22.27
C PRO A 426 -15.44 -8.89 23.64
N THR A 427 -16.01 -8.35 24.71
CA THR A 427 -15.47 -8.44 26.08
C THR A 427 -16.19 -9.44 26.98
N SER A 428 -17.24 -10.10 26.47
CA SER A 428 -18.13 -10.95 27.29
C SER A 428 -18.73 -10.19 28.49
N ALA A 429 -18.98 -8.89 28.35
CA ALA A 429 -19.54 -8.04 29.40
C ALA A 429 -21.03 -8.32 29.69
N ILE A 430 -21.75 -8.97 28.77
CA ILE A 430 -23.20 -9.17 28.91
C ILE A 430 -23.47 -10.51 29.60
N ASN A 431 -24.24 -10.49 30.69
CA ASN A 431 -24.73 -11.68 31.34
C ASN A 431 -25.70 -12.44 30.40
N LYS A 432 -25.51 -13.74 30.25
CA LYS A 432 -26.32 -14.58 29.34
C LYS A 432 -27.76 -14.78 29.82
N ASP A 433 -27.98 -14.72 31.13
CA ASP A 433 -29.25 -15.03 31.79
C ASP A 433 -30.04 -13.74 32.03
N THR A 434 -29.38 -12.70 32.56
CA THR A 434 -30.04 -11.43 32.89
C THR A 434 -29.94 -10.36 31.81
N TYR A 435 -29.13 -10.59 30.76
CA TYR A 435 -28.84 -9.59 29.73
C TYR A 435 -28.23 -8.27 30.23
N GLN A 436 -27.91 -8.14 31.52
CA GLN A 436 -27.28 -6.96 32.08
C GLN A 436 -25.83 -6.85 31.62
N ILE A 437 -25.38 -5.61 31.38
CA ILE A 437 -23.99 -5.29 31.03
C ILE A 437 -23.20 -5.07 32.31
N LYS A 438 -22.08 -5.78 32.43
CA LYS A 438 -21.05 -5.54 33.45
C LYS A 438 -20.18 -4.38 33.01
N GLU A 439 -20.39 -3.22 33.63
CA GLU A 439 -19.74 -1.96 33.23
C GLU A 439 -18.22 -2.06 33.29
N GLU A 440 -17.66 -2.77 34.28
CA GLU A 440 -16.23 -2.98 34.46
C GLU A 440 -15.57 -3.79 33.32
N LEU A 441 -16.37 -4.48 32.51
CA LEU A 441 -15.92 -5.23 31.33
C LEU A 441 -16.33 -4.56 30.02
N CYS A 442 -17.21 -3.57 30.04
CA CYS A 442 -17.73 -2.95 28.82
C CYS A 442 -16.75 -1.89 28.31
N VAL A 443 -16.30 -2.02 27.07
CA VAL A 443 -15.48 -0.98 26.40
C VAL A 443 -16.31 0.07 25.66
N GLY A 444 -17.63 0.08 25.84
CA GLY A 444 -18.53 1.07 25.21
C GLY A 444 -18.67 0.95 23.68
N CYS A 445 -18.23 -0.14 23.05
CA CYS A 445 -18.17 -0.26 21.59
C CYS A 445 -19.51 -0.30 20.82
N LEU A 446 -20.66 -0.27 21.51
CA LEU A 446 -22.03 -0.37 20.96
C LEU A 446 -22.29 -1.56 20.02
N ARG A 447 -21.42 -2.58 20.01
CA ARG A 447 -21.61 -3.78 19.18
C ARG A 447 -22.92 -4.51 19.52
N CYS A 448 -23.32 -4.52 20.80
CA CYS A 448 -24.55 -5.14 21.27
C CYS A 448 -25.82 -4.54 20.64
N GLU A 449 -25.83 -3.22 20.43
CA GLU A 449 -26.89 -2.48 19.78
C GLU A 449 -26.93 -2.78 18.28
N ARG A 450 -25.78 -2.66 17.60
CA ARG A 450 -25.68 -2.92 16.15
C ARG A 450 -26.10 -4.32 15.70
N VAL A 451 -25.94 -5.33 16.56
CA VAL A 451 -26.31 -6.73 16.23
C VAL A 451 -27.69 -7.12 16.75
N CYS A 452 -28.38 -6.22 17.46
CA CYS A 452 -29.70 -6.50 18.03
C CYS A 452 -30.78 -6.32 16.96
N SER A 453 -31.16 -7.40 16.29
CA SER A 453 -32.23 -7.39 15.27
C SER A 453 -33.64 -7.12 15.81
N GLY A 454 -33.81 -7.02 17.13
CA GLY A 454 -35.07 -6.64 17.78
C GLY A 454 -35.13 -5.18 18.20
N GLY A 455 -34.02 -4.44 18.18
CA GLY A 455 -33.96 -3.09 18.75
C GLY A 455 -34.14 -3.06 20.28
N ALA A 456 -33.83 -4.18 20.95
CA ALA A 456 -33.93 -4.34 22.41
C ALA A 456 -32.75 -3.73 23.18
N ARG A 457 -31.73 -3.25 22.47
CA ARG A 457 -30.54 -2.62 23.03
C ARG A 457 -30.47 -1.20 22.53
N SER A 458 -30.26 -0.26 23.43
CA SER A 458 -29.98 1.14 23.11
C SER A 458 -29.03 1.71 24.15
N SER A 459 -28.43 2.84 23.83
CA SER A 459 -27.50 3.52 24.74
C SER A 459 -27.71 5.03 24.68
N ASP A 460 -27.59 5.72 25.81
CA ASP A 460 -27.52 7.18 25.86
C ASP A 460 -26.06 7.63 25.90
N TYR A 461 -25.65 8.23 24.78
CA TYR A 461 -24.34 8.82 24.58
C TYR A 461 -24.43 10.25 24.04
N GLU A 462 -25.56 10.94 24.20
CA GLU A 462 -25.80 12.26 23.57
C GLU A 462 -24.78 13.31 24.03
N SER A 463 -24.43 13.30 25.34
CA SER A 463 -23.40 14.18 25.89
C SER A 463 -22.00 13.89 25.32
N VAL A 464 -21.70 12.62 25.04
CA VAL A 464 -20.44 12.19 24.42
C VAL A 464 -20.42 12.60 22.95
N LYS A 465 -21.51 12.36 22.23
CA LYS A 465 -21.70 12.78 20.83
C LYS A 465 -21.49 14.27 20.67
N LYS A 466 -22.18 15.09 21.47
CA LYS A 466 -22.04 16.55 21.44
C LYS A 466 -20.59 16.99 21.66
N TYR A 467 -19.94 16.48 22.71
CA TYR A 467 -18.53 16.79 22.98
C TYR A 467 -17.62 16.42 21.79
N LEU A 468 -17.85 15.25 21.17
CA LEU A 468 -17.05 14.81 20.04
C LEU A 468 -17.26 15.70 18.81
N GLU A 469 -18.51 16.04 18.52
CA GLU A 469 -18.85 16.90 17.39
C GLU A 469 -18.31 18.33 17.58
N ASP A 470 -18.37 18.87 18.79
CA ASP A 470 -17.89 20.23 19.10
C ASP A 470 -16.36 20.34 18.97
N ASN A 471 -15.61 19.27 19.20
CA ASN A 471 -14.14 19.31 19.31
C ASN A 471 -13.39 18.62 18.14
N PHE A 472 -14.01 17.66 17.46
CA PHE A 472 -13.31 16.77 16.51
C PHE A 472 -14.06 16.58 15.17
N CYS A 473 -15.04 17.44 14.85
CA CYS A 473 -15.70 17.41 13.54
C CYS A 473 -14.77 17.81 12.38
N HIS A 474 -13.71 18.57 12.64
CA HIS A 474 -12.77 18.96 11.59
C HIS A 474 -12.07 17.73 11.00
N PRO A 475 -12.13 17.51 9.68
CA PRO A 475 -11.47 16.38 9.04
C PRO A 475 -9.97 16.40 9.32
N LYS A 476 -9.42 15.28 9.80
CA LYS A 476 -7.98 15.05 9.83
C LYS A 476 -7.55 14.30 8.56
N GLU A 477 -6.25 14.36 8.28
CA GLU A 477 -5.60 13.52 7.27
C GLU A 477 -5.11 12.22 7.90
N VAL A 478 -4.94 11.18 7.08
CA VAL A 478 -4.29 9.94 7.50
C VAL A 478 -2.82 10.22 7.72
N ARG A 479 -2.31 9.82 8.88
CA ARG A 479 -0.88 9.94 9.21
C ARG A 479 -0.20 8.59 9.11
N TRP A 480 1.05 8.57 8.67
CA TRP A 480 1.87 7.35 8.62
C TRP A 480 3.36 7.65 8.86
N TYR A 481 4.14 6.61 9.19
CA TYR A 481 5.54 6.66 9.60
C TYR A 481 6.36 5.50 8.99
#